data_AF-A0A3D0F471-F1
#
_entry.id   AF-A0A3D0F471-F1
#
_cell.length_a   1.000
_cell.length_b   1.000
_cell.length_c   1.000
_cell.angle_alpha   90.00
_cell.angle_beta   90.00
_cell.angle_gamma   90.00
#
_symmetry.space_group_name_H-M   'P 1'
#
loop_
_entity.id
_entity.type
_entity.pdbx_description
1 polymer ?
#
loop_
_entity_poly.entity_id
_entity_poly.type
_entity_poly.pdbx_seq_one_letter_code
_entity_poly.pdbx_strand_id
1 'polypeptide(L)'
;MEEITKTENKEIEEYTMGMGKVNLIALLMIIPITAVILSPFVLIWDYETFKTGTEMFNDYFLYILIGGIIIHEALHGLTWGHFASNGLKSIKFGVKWKFLTPYCHCKEPLKVKHYRIGGAMPLIVMGIIPSII
;
A
#
# COMPACT_ATOMS: atom_id res chain seq x y z
N MET A 1 44.44 -0.27 28.93
CA MET A 1 44.40 -0.83 27.57
C MET A 1 43.08 -0.37 26.99
N GLU A 2 43.15 0.68 26.18
CA GLU A 2 42.02 1.33 25.51
C GLU A 2 41.40 0.38 24.50
N GLU A 3 40.10 0.18 24.58
CA GLU A 3 39.30 -0.14 23.40
C GLU A 3 38.02 0.69 23.48
N ILE A 4 38.20 1.99 23.21
CA ILE A 4 37.10 2.91 22.95
C ILE A 4 36.47 2.44 21.65
N THR A 5 35.37 1.70 21.75
CA THR A 5 34.51 1.33 20.62
C THR A 5 34.14 2.60 19.86
N LYS A 6 34.80 2.81 18.72
CA LYS A 6 34.38 3.77 17.70
C LYS A 6 32.97 3.38 17.25
N THR A 7 31.96 4.01 17.82
CA THR A 7 30.66 4.14 17.17
C THR A 7 30.91 4.94 15.90
N GLU A 8 31.05 4.25 14.77
CA GLU A 8 30.97 4.88 13.46
C GLU A 8 29.67 5.69 13.40
N ASN A 9 29.79 7.01 13.36
CA ASN A 9 28.66 7.91 13.10
C ASN A 9 28.18 7.65 11.68
N LYS A 10 27.30 6.66 11.53
CA LYS A 10 26.64 6.36 10.27
C LYS A 10 25.71 7.52 9.96
N GLU A 11 26.04 8.34 8.97
CA GLU A 11 25.16 9.41 8.50
C GLU A 11 23.80 8.80 8.14
N ILE A 12 22.75 9.25 8.82
CA ILE A 12 21.38 8.82 8.56
C ILE A 12 20.88 9.66 7.40
N GLU A 13 20.88 9.07 6.21
CA GLU A 13 20.30 9.70 5.03
C GLU A 13 18.76 9.65 5.10
N GLU A 14 18.13 10.82 5.10
CA GLU A 14 16.68 10.95 5.14
C GLU A 14 16.09 10.86 3.71
N TYR A 15 15.21 9.89 3.50
CA TYR A 15 14.49 9.72 2.24
C TYR A 15 13.05 10.20 2.38
N THR A 16 12.81 11.49 2.13
CA THR A 16 11.46 12.07 2.11
C THR A 16 11.14 12.72 0.76
N MET A 17 9.86 12.74 0.42
CA MET A 17 9.36 13.34 -0.82
C MET A 17 8.13 14.19 -0.51
N GLY A 18 8.03 15.37 -1.13
CA GLY A 18 6.86 16.22 -0.98
C GLY A 18 5.59 15.57 -1.53
N MET A 19 4.47 15.75 -0.82
CA MET A 19 3.17 15.13 -1.16
C MET A 19 2.73 15.39 -2.61
N GLY A 20 2.93 16.61 -3.13
CA GLY A 20 2.56 16.94 -4.51
C GLY A 20 3.32 16.11 -5.55
N LYS A 21 4.61 15.86 -5.32
CA LYS A 21 5.43 15.02 -6.20
C LYS A 21 5.01 13.55 -6.12
N VAL A 22 4.71 13.06 -4.91
CA VAL A 22 4.19 11.69 -4.71
C VAL A 22 2.87 11.49 -5.44
N ASN A 23 1.93 12.44 -5.32
CA ASN A 23 0.63 12.36 -5.99
C ASN A 23 0.76 12.38 -7.52
N LEU A 24 1.67 13.21 -8.06
CA LEU A 24 1.94 13.23 -9.51
C LEU A 24 2.52 11.90 -10.00
N ILE A 25 3.51 11.35 -9.28
CA ILE A 25 4.08 10.04 -9.62
C ILE A 25 2.99 8.96 -9.54
N ALA A 26 2.17 8.95 -8.48
CA ALA A 26 1.08 8.01 -8.32
C ALA A 26 0.10 8.09 -9.49
N LEU A 27 -0.32 9.30 -9.88
CA LEU A 27 -1.21 9.53 -11.03
C LEU A 27 -0.62 9.00 -12.34
N LEU A 28 0.65 9.27 -12.61
CA LEU A 28 1.34 8.77 -13.81
C LEU A 28 1.47 7.24 -13.80
N MET A 29 1.67 6.64 -12.63
CA MET A 29 1.82 5.20 -12.46
C MET A 29 0.51 4.43 -12.62
N ILE A 30 -0.67 5.08 -12.53
CA ILE A 30 -1.96 4.41 -12.76
C ILE A 30 -1.98 3.74 -14.14
N ILE A 31 -1.54 4.43 -15.20
CA ILE A 31 -1.60 3.93 -16.57
C ILE A 31 -0.82 2.60 -16.74
N PRO A 32 0.50 2.53 -16.46
CA PRO A 32 1.24 1.28 -16.64
C PRO A 32 0.78 0.18 -15.68
N ILE A 33 0.41 0.50 -14.43
CA ILE A 33 -0.05 -0.50 -13.47
C ILE A 33 -1.39 -1.11 -13.95
N THR A 34 -2.33 -0.27 -14.35
CA THR A 34 -3.63 -0.73 -14.87
C THR A 34 -3.44 -1.61 -16.11
N ALA A 35 -2.57 -1.24 -17.05
CA ALA A 35 -2.27 -2.07 -18.22
C ALA A 35 -1.70 -3.45 -17.83
N VAL A 36 -0.77 -3.49 -16.87
CA VAL A 36 -0.16 -4.74 -16.38
C VAL A 36 -1.15 -5.63 -15.64
N ILE A 37 -2.11 -5.07 -14.90
CA ILE A 37 -3.11 -5.85 -14.15
C ILE A 37 -4.28 -6.28 -15.04
N LEU A 38 -4.79 -5.40 -15.91
CA LEU A 38 -5.95 -5.71 -16.75
C LEU A 38 -5.61 -6.61 -17.93
N SER A 39 -4.41 -6.52 -18.50
CA SER A 39 -4.09 -7.34 -19.67
C SER A 39 -4.10 -8.85 -19.38
N PRO A 40 -3.50 -9.38 -18.29
CA PRO A 40 -3.65 -10.78 -17.95
C PRO A 40 -5.10 -11.15 -17.64
N PHE A 41 -5.83 -10.27 -16.93
CA PHE A 41 -7.22 -10.54 -16.57
C PHE A 41 -8.09 -10.76 -17.81
N VAL A 42 -8.05 -9.85 -18.79
CA VAL A 42 -8.84 -9.98 -20.03
C VAL A 42 -8.38 -11.17 -20.89
N LEU A 43 -7.08 -11.51 -20.86
CA LEU A 43 -6.57 -12.68 -21.58
C LEU A 43 -7.00 -14.01 -20.95
N ILE A 44 -7.17 -14.07 -19.63
CA ILE A 44 -7.61 -15.27 -18.91
C ILE A 44 -9.14 -15.40 -18.93
N TRP A 45 -9.86 -14.28 -18.77
CA TRP A 45 -11.29 -14.26 -18.46
C TRP A 45 -12.18 -13.61 -19.53
N ASP A 46 -11.62 -13.16 -20.65
CA ASP A 46 -12.31 -12.46 -21.74
C ASP A 46 -12.82 -11.03 -21.44
N TYR A 47 -13.22 -10.34 -22.52
CA TYR A 47 -13.66 -8.95 -22.47
C TYR A 47 -15.09 -8.77 -21.94
N GLU A 48 -15.98 -9.74 -22.17
CA GLU A 48 -17.35 -9.65 -21.69
C GLU A 48 -17.40 -9.78 -20.16
N THR A 49 -16.60 -10.67 -19.58
CA THR A 49 -16.42 -10.77 -18.12
C THR A 49 -15.91 -9.44 -17.53
N PHE A 50 -14.91 -8.83 -18.16
CA PHE A 50 -14.40 -7.52 -17.76
C PHE A 50 -15.48 -6.42 -17.82
N LYS A 51 -16.28 -6.42 -18.89
CA LYS A 51 -17.37 -5.47 -19.08
C LYS A 51 -18.45 -5.63 -18.01
N THR A 52 -18.91 -6.84 -17.73
CA THR A 52 -19.88 -7.11 -16.64
C THR A 52 -19.33 -6.69 -15.28
N GLY A 53 -18.05 -6.98 -15.00
CA GLY A 53 -17.39 -6.52 -13.77
C GLY A 53 -17.36 -4.99 -13.66
N THR A 54 -17.13 -4.30 -14.78
CA THR A 54 -17.11 -2.82 -14.84
C THR A 54 -18.51 -2.24 -14.60
N GLU A 55 -19.55 -2.85 -15.15
CA GLU A 55 -20.95 -2.46 -14.91
C GLU A 55 -21.31 -2.58 -13.42
N MET A 56 -21.01 -3.74 -12.80
CA MET A 56 -21.20 -3.91 -11.35
C MET A 56 -20.37 -2.92 -10.53
N PHE A 57 -19.13 -2.66 -10.93
CA PHE A 57 -18.28 -1.68 -10.26
C PHE A 57 -18.89 -0.29 -10.28
N ASN A 58 -19.50 0.12 -11.40
CA ASN A 58 -20.16 1.42 -11.50
C ASN A 58 -21.39 1.51 -10.59
N ASP A 59 -22.21 0.46 -10.54
CA ASP A 59 -23.42 0.42 -9.72
C ASP A 59 -23.10 0.50 -8.22
N TYR A 60 -21.99 -0.10 -7.79
CA TYR A 60 -21.58 -0.17 -6.37
C TYR A 60 -20.33 0.66 -6.05
N PHE A 61 -19.98 1.62 -6.90
CA PHE A 61 -18.71 2.34 -6.87
C PHE A 61 -18.35 2.87 -5.47
N LEU A 62 -19.29 3.58 -4.82
CA LEU A 62 -19.04 4.18 -3.50
C LEU A 62 -18.79 3.14 -2.40
N TYR A 63 -19.51 2.02 -2.43
CA TYR A 63 -19.34 0.93 -1.47
C TYR A 63 -18.00 0.24 -1.66
N ILE A 64 -17.63 -0.04 -2.91
CA ILE A 64 -16.35 -0.65 -3.27
C ILE A 64 -15.20 0.29 -2.92
N LEU A 65 -15.33 1.60 -3.18
CA LEU A 65 -14.32 2.59 -2.86
C LEU A 65 -14.10 2.69 -1.35
N ILE A 66 -15.16 2.86 -0.56
CA ILE A 66 -15.06 3.00 0.90
C ILE A 66 -14.57 1.70 1.53
N GLY A 67 -15.17 0.56 1.16
CA GLY A 67 -14.75 -0.76 1.65
C GLY A 67 -13.31 -1.07 1.25
N GLY A 68 -12.94 -0.76 0.01
CA GLY A 68 -11.59 -0.91 -0.52
C GLY A 68 -10.57 -0.09 0.25
N ILE A 69 -10.86 1.18 0.56
CA ILE A 69 -10.00 2.03 1.41
C ILE A 69 -9.79 1.40 2.79
N ILE A 70 -10.88 0.93 3.43
CA ILE A 70 -10.78 0.31 4.76
C ILE A 70 -9.92 -0.94 4.72
N ILE A 71 -10.15 -1.82 3.74
CA ILE A 71 -9.38 -3.06 3.56
C ILE A 71 -7.91 -2.73 3.23
N HIS A 72 -7.66 -1.74 2.38
CA HIS A 72 -6.32 -1.31 1.98
C HIS A 72 -5.48 -0.90 3.20
N GLU A 73 -5.99 0.02 4.00
CA GLU A 73 -5.29 0.46 5.20
C GLU A 73 -5.15 -0.69 6.21
N ALA A 74 -6.20 -1.53 6.37
CA ALA A 74 -6.15 -2.69 7.25
C ALA A 74 -5.04 -3.67 6.85
N LEU A 75 -4.84 -3.94 5.56
CA LEU A 75 -3.76 -4.82 5.08
C LEU A 75 -2.38 -4.29 5.42
N HIS A 76 -2.15 -2.98 5.28
CA HIS A 76 -0.93 -2.34 5.78
C HIS A 76 -0.76 -2.57 7.28
N GLY A 77 -1.80 -2.26 8.05
CA GLY A 77 -1.78 -2.32 9.52
C GLY A 77 -1.60 -3.73 10.07
N LEU A 78 -2.29 -4.72 9.51
CA LEU A 78 -2.16 -6.13 9.89
C LEU A 78 -0.74 -6.63 9.62
N THR A 79 -0.18 -6.28 8.46
CA THR A 79 1.16 -6.74 8.06
C THR A 79 2.24 -6.09 8.92
N TRP A 80 2.21 -4.77 9.09
CA TRP A 80 3.16 -4.08 9.97
C TRP A 80 2.98 -4.47 11.43
N GLY A 81 1.73 -4.67 11.88
CA GLY A 81 1.41 -5.12 13.22
C GLY A 81 1.97 -6.50 13.51
N HIS A 82 1.97 -7.41 12.54
CA HIS A 82 2.61 -8.71 12.69
C HIS A 82 4.12 -8.62 12.93
N PHE A 83 4.80 -7.64 12.33
CA PHE A 83 6.25 -7.43 12.50
C PHE A 83 6.61 -6.48 13.65
N ALA A 84 5.63 -5.81 14.25
CA ALA A 84 5.82 -4.89 15.37
C ALA A 84 5.95 -5.68 16.69
N SER A 85 6.88 -5.27 17.54
CA SER A 85 7.12 -5.81 18.87
C SER A 85 5.88 -5.72 19.76
N ASN A 86 5.11 -4.62 19.67
CA ASN A 86 3.85 -4.46 20.40
C ASN A 86 2.61 -4.84 19.57
N GLY A 87 2.80 -5.51 18.43
CA GLY A 87 1.69 -5.95 17.60
C GLY A 87 0.86 -4.81 17.03
N LEU A 88 -0.46 -5.04 16.94
CA LEU A 88 -1.44 -4.03 16.48
C LEU A 88 -1.54 -2.79 17.38
N LYS A 89 -1.05 -2.83 18.63
CA LYS A 89 -1.04 -1.65 19.52
C LYS A 89 -0.13 -0.53 18.97
N SER A 90 0.86 -0.91 18.16
CA SER A 90 1.77 0.03 17.48
C SER A 90 1.19 0.60 16.19
N ILE A 91 0.01 0.17 15.75
CA ILE A 91 -0.58 0.65 14.50
C ILE A 91 -1.51 1.83 14.79
N LYS A 92 -1.39 2.87 13.97
CA LYS A 92 -2.28 4.03 14.00
C LYS A 92 -2.91 4.24 12.65
N PHE A 93 -4.24 4.21 12.65
CA PHE A 93 -5.06 4.62 11.53
C PHE A 93 -5.52 6.06 11.70
N GLY A 94 -5.78 6.74 10.59
CA GLY A 94 -6.42 8.04 10.60
C GLY A 94 -6.72 8.54 9.19
N VAL A 95 -7.25 9.75 9.11
CA VAL A 95 -7.54 10.42 7.84
C VAL A 95 -6.96 11.82 7.87
N LYS A 96 -6.17 12.18 6.86
CA LYS A 96 -5.73 13.56 6.63
C LYS A 96 -6.79 14.28 5.81
N TRP A 97 -7.79 14.85 6.48
CA TRP A 97 -8.95 15.50 5.84
C TRP A 97 -8.60 16.57 4.80
N LYS A 98 -7.54 17.36 5.03
CA LYS A 98 -7.05 18.37 4.06
C LYS A 98 -6.70 17.77 2.69
N PHE A 99 -6.29 16.51 2.65
CA PHE A 99 -5.87 15.81 1.43
C PHE A 99 -6.78 14.61 1.10
N LEU A 100 -7.86 14.41 1.89
CA LEU A 100 -8.73 13.23 1.82
C LEU A 100 -7.95 11.91 1.74
N THR A 101 -6.83 11.82 2.45
CA THR A 101 -5.93 10.67 2.40
C THR A 101 -6.04 9.88 3.70
N PRO A 102 -6.70 8.70 3.69
CA PRO A 102 -6.55 7.70 4.75
C PRO A 102 -5.07 7.36 4.93
N TYR A 103 -4.68 7.04 6.15
CA TYR A 103 -3.33 6.58 6.40
C TYR A 103 -3.30 5.52 7.49
N CYS A 104 -2.32 4.64 7.35
CA CYS A 104 -1.88 3.69 8.35
C CYS A 104 -0.38 3.91 8.56
N HIS A 105 0.10 3.87 9.81
CA HIS A 105 1.53 3.79 10.09
C HIS A 105 1.80 3.01 11.37
N CYS A 106 3.04 2.52 11.48
CA CYS A 106 3.57 1.93 12.71
C CYS A 106 4.27 3.01 13.55
N LYS A 107 3.96 3.07 14.86
CA LYS A 107 4.53 4.03 15.82
C LYS A 107 5.93 3.63 16.31
N GLU A 108 6.38 2.43 15.98
CA GLU A 108 7.70 1.92 16.34
C GLU A 108 8.53 1.66 15.06
N PRO A 109 9.87 1.70 15.15
CA PRO A 109 10.72 1.45 14.00
C PRO A 109 10.63 -0.01 13.54
N LEU A 110 10.40 -0.20 12.25
CA LEU A 110 10.43 -1.51 11.60
C LEU A 110 11.70 -1.67 10.76
N LYS A 111 12.17 -2.91 10.59
CA LYS A 111 13.21 -3.20 9.60
C LYS A 111 12.69 -2.87 8.21
N VAL A 112 13.55 -2.32 7.35
CA VAL A 112 13.20 -1.92 5.96
C VAL A 112 12.49 -3.03 5.18
N LYS A 113 12.93 -4.29 5.34
CA LYS A 113 12.28 -5.45 4.68
C LYS A 113 10.82 -5.63 5.10
N HIS A 114 10.54 -5.54 6.41
CA HIS A 114 9.17 -5.65 6.94
C HIS A 114 8.29 -4.47 6.53
N TYR A 115 8.88 -3.27 6.52
CA TYR A 115 8.18 -2.09 6.05
C TYR A 115 7.76 -2.23 4.57
N ARG A 116 8.67 -2.68 3.70
CA ARG A 116 8.40 -2.94 2.28
C ARG A 116 7.30 -3.99 2.08
N ILE A 117 7.32 -5.09 2.83
CA ILE A 117 6.28 -6.13 2.74
C ILE A 117 4.91 -5.54 3.11
N GLY A 118 4.82 -4.82 4.23
CA GLY A 118 3.54 -4.19 4.61
C GLY A 118 3.09 -3.13 3.61
N GLY A 119 4.00 -2.36 3.02
CA GLY A 119 3.69 -1.42 1.95
C GLY A 119 3.21 -2.08 0.65
N ALA A 120 3.71 -3.27 0.33
CA ALA A 120 3.30 -4.01 -0.86
C ALA A 120 2.02 -4.85 -0.66
N MET A 121 1.61 -5.09 0.60
CA MET A 121 0.53 -6.05 0.88
C MET A 121 -0.80 -5.72 0.20
N PRO A 122 -1.28 -4.46 0.18
CA PRO A 122 -2.53 -4.15 -0.53
C PRO A 122 -2.47 -4.43 -2.03
N LEU A 123 -1.32 -4.16 -2.68
CA LEU A 123 -1.13 -4.50 -4.09
C LEU A 123 -1.19 -6.01 -4.33
N ILE A 124 -0.57 -6.80 -3.47
CA ILE A 124 -0.55 -8.26 -3.61
C ILE A 124 -1.97 -8.83 -3.44
N VAL A 125 -2.65 -8.47 -2.36
CA VAL A 125 -3.93 -9.08 -1.97
C VAL A 125 -5.10 -8.56 -2.80
N MET A 126 -5.15 -7.25 -3.06
CA MET A 126 -6.29 -6.63 -3.76
C MET A 126 -6.04 -6.43 -5.26
N GLY A 127 -4.80 -6.53 -5.73
CA GLY A 127 -4.43 -6.32 -7.13
C GLY A 127 -4.02 -7.61 -7.83
N ILE A 128 -2.88 -8.19 -7.44
CA ILE A 128 -2.26 -9.31 -8.16
C ILE A 128 -3.07 -10.60 -8.02
N ILE A 129 -3.48 -10.96 -6.80
CA ILE A 129 -4.23 -12.21 -6.58
C ILE A 129 -5.53 -12.21 -7.39
N PRO A 130 -6.43 -11.20 -7.29
CA PRO A 130 -7.69 -11.20 -8.01
C PRO A 130 -7.55 -11.06 -9.53
N SER A 131 -6.38 -10.67 -10.05
CA SER A 131 -6.20 -10.55 -11.50
C SER A 131 -5.90 -11.89 -12.19
N ILE A 132 -5.61 -12.94 -11.43
CA ILE A 132 -5.18 -14.25 -11.95
C ILE A 132 -6.03 -15.44 -11.50
N ILE A 133 -6.83 -15.30 -10.43
CA ILE A 133 -7.76 -16.33 -9.94
C ILE A 133 -9.19 -15.83 -10.00
#